data_AF-A0A261A6A9-F1
#
_entry.id   AF-A0A261A6A9-F1
#
_cell.length_a   1.000
_cell.length_b   1.000
_cell.length_c   1.000
_cell.angle_alpha   90.00
_cell.angle_beta   90.00
_cell.angle_gamma   90.00
#
_symmetry.space_group_name_H-M   'P 1'
#
loop_
_entity.id
_entity.type
_entity.pdbx_description
1 polymer ?
#
loop_
_entity_poly.entity_id
_entity_poly.type
_entity_poly.pdbx_seq_one_letter_code
_entity_poly.pdbx_strand_id
1 'polypeptide(L)'
;MEYVKLANDTKSICAGLLYLSTDFSECKKKIDTVEGYCQFGNTCETIFGENNCGKLKISENCGVGEWIRFKEVMINFHKSRFSHCNFDQYKDL
;
A
#
# COMPACT_ATOMS: atom_id res chain seq x y z
N MET A 1 14.67 -13.87 -19.55
CA MET A 1 14.12 -12.98 -20.60
C MET A 1 13.45 -11.79 -19.93
N GLU A 2 13.81 -10.57 -20.33
CA GLU A 2 13.28 -9.33 -19.77
C GLU A 2 11.74 -9.23 -19.85
N TYR A 3 11.15 -9.71 -20.95
CA TYR A 3 9.69 -9.72 -21.15
C TYR A 3 8.91 -10.53 -20.11
N VAL A 4 9.50 -11.61 -19.57
CA VAL A 4 8.84 -12.41 -18.51
C VAL A 4 8.76 -11.61 -17.22
N LYS A 5 9.83 -10.86 -16.88
CA LYS A 5 9.83 -9.98 -15.71
C LYS A 5 8.80 -8.86 -15.87
N LEU A 6 8.80 -8.21 -17.04
CA LEU A 6 7.82 -7.16 -17.35
C LEU A 6 6.38 -7.66 -17.20
N ALA A 7 6.05 -8.82 -17.78
CA ALA A 7 4.71 -9.40 -17.68
C ALA A 7 4.29 -9.69 -16.24
N ASN A 8 5.22 -10.20 -15.41
CA ASN A 8 4.96 -10.46 -14.00
C ASN A 8 4.74 -9.17 -13.20
N ASP A 9 5.57 -8.16 -13.43
CA ASP A 9 5.45 -6.85 -12.78
C ASP A 9 4.12 -6.18 -13.16
N THR A 10 3.75 -6.19 -14.44
CA THR A 10 2.45 -5.70 -14.93
C THR A 10 1.29 -6.44 -14.28
N LYS A 11 1.34 -7.77 -14.22
CA LYS A 11 0.29 -8.58 -13.57
C LYS A 11 0.11 -8.19 -12.10
N SER A 12 1.21 -8.01 -11.37
CA SER A 12 1.20 -7.61 -9.96
C SER A 12 0.58 -6.23 -9.75
N ILE A 13 0.97 -5.26 -10.60
CA ILE A 13 0.42 -3.90 -10.57
C ILE A 13 -1.09 -3.90 -10.87
N CYS A 14 -1.53 -4.64 -11.89
CA CYS A 14 -2.95 -4.75 -12.23
C CYS A 14 -3.77 -5.36 -11.09
N ALA A 15 -3.26 -6.41 -10.43
CA ALA A 15 -3.91 -7.01 -9.28
C ALA A 15 -4.03 -6.01 -8.11
N GLY A 16 -2.98 -5.23 -7.86
CA GLY A 16 -3.00 -4.16 -6.86
C GLY A 16 -4.02 -3.06 -7.17
N LEU A 17 -4.07 -2.58 -8.41
CA LEU A 17 -5.06 -1.58 -8.85
C LEU A 17 -6.50 -2.09 -8.77
N LEU A 18 -6.72 -3.37 -9.08
CA LEU A 18 -8.02 -3.99 -8.94
C LEU A 18 -8.44 -4.02 -7.47
N TYR A 19 -7.57 -4.48 -6.57
CA TYR A 19 -7.81 -4.45 -5.13
C TYR A 19 -8.14 -3.05 -4.63
N LEU A 20 -7.34 -2.04 -4.99
CA LEU A 20 -7.54 -0.65 -4.53
C LEU A 20 -8.87 -0.06 -5.02
N SER A 21 -9.31 -0.42 -6.23
CA SER A 21 -10.54 0.12 -6.83
C SER A 21 -11.81 -0.65 -6.44
N THR A 22 -11.70 -1.88 -5.97
CA THR A 22 -12.84 -2.74 -5.63
C THR A 22 -12.84 -3.08 -4.14
N ASP A 23 -12.02 -4.04 -3.73
CA ASP A 23 -11.97 -4.58 -2.36
C ASP A 23 -11.69 -3.50 -1.30
N PHE A 24 -10.69 -2.64 -1.53
CA PHE A 24 -10.30 -1.60 -0.56
C PHE A 24 -11.27 -0.41 -0.53
N SER A 25 -12.19 -0.31 -1.49
CA SER A 25 -13.05 0.88 -1.65
C SER A 25 -13.92 1.16 -0.43
N GLU A 26 -14.39 0.11 0.26
CA GLU A 26 -15.17 0.26 1.49
C GLU A 26 -14.30 0.74 2.65
N CYS A 27 -13.09 0.18 2.78
CA CYS A 27 -12.13 0.65 3.79
C CYS A 27 -11.77 2.12 3.55
N LYS A 28 -11.51 2.50 2.29
CA LYS A 28 -11.22 3.88 1.90
C LYS A 28 -12.31 4.84 2.37
N LYS A 29 -13.58 4.51 2.14
CA LYS A 29 -14.71 5.31 2.63
C LYS A 29 -14.71 5.48 4.14
N LYS A 30 -14.44 4.41 4.90
CA LYS A 30 -14.36 4.48 6.37
C LYS A 30 -13.25 5.42 6.82
N ILE A 31 -12.03 5.22 6.33
CA ILE A 31 -10.87 6.02 6.76
C ILE A 31 -10.93 7.47 6.27
N ASP A 32 -11.68 7.77 5.21
CA ASP A 32 -11.94 9.15 4.77
C ASP A 32 -12.86 9.92 5.70
N THR A 33 -13.74 9.22 6.43
CA THR A 33 -14.66 9.82 7.40
C THR A 33 -14.08 9.96 8.80
N VAL A 34 -12.92 9.34 9.07
CA VAL A 34 -12.24 9.39 10.36
C VAL A 34 -11.42 10.68 10.47
N GLU A 35 -11.71 11.48 11.50
CA GLU A 35 -10.87 12.62 11.90
C GLU A 35 -9.45 12.16 12.23
N GLY A 36 -8.46 12.89 11.75
CA GLY A 36 -7.05 12.51 11.86
C GLY A 36 -6.37 12.51 10.50
N TYR A 37 -5.39 13.42 10.37
CA TYR A 37 -4.59 13.59 9.16
C TYR A 37 -3.58 12.46 9.06
N CYS A 38 -3.79 11.54 8.12
CA CYS A 38 -2.77 10.61 7.68
C CYS A 38 -2.59 10.78 6.18
N GLN A 39 -1.56 11.53 5.79
CA GLN A 39 -1.21 11.68 4.38
C GLN A 39 -0.17 10.65 4.01
N PHE A 40 -0.49 9.85 3.01
CA PHE A 40 0.49 9.05 2.32
C PHE A 40 1.38 9.98 1.50
N GLY A 41 2.69 9.87 1.71
CA GLY A 41 3.69 10.65 1.00
C GLY A 41 4.23 9.91 -0.23
N ASN A 42 5.20 10.57 -0.87
CA ASN A 42 5.76 10.16 -2.15
C ASN A 42 7.23 9.74 -2.03
N THR A 43 7.75 9.61 -0.80
CA THR A 43 9.14 9.21 -0.51
C THR A 43 9.18 7.79 0.04
N CYS A 44 10.38 7.19 0.06
CA CYS A 44 10.56 5.82 0.55
C CYS A 44 10.03 5.62 1.98
N GLU A 45 10.15 6.63 2.83
CA GLU A 45 9.84 6.59 4.26
C GLU A 45 8.38 6.93 4.56
N THR A 46 7.70 7.59 3.62
CA THR A 46 6.36 8.16 3.83
C THR A 46 5.26 7.44 3.07
N ILE A 47 5.55 6.31 2.40
CA ILE A 47 4.55 5.57 1.60
C ILE A 47 3.34 5.07 2.43
N PHE A 48 3.48 4.94 3.74
CA PHE A 48 2.42 4.60 4.70
C PHE A 48 2.01 5.77 5.60
N GLY A 49 2.41 6.97 5.21
CA GLY A 49 2.25 8.22 5.93
C GLY A 49 3.29 8.44 7.03
N GLU A 50 3.36 9.68 7.52
CA GLU A 50 4.28 10.04 8.60
C GLU A 50 4.07 9.14 9.83
N ASN A 51 5.18 8.68 10.41
CA ASN A 51 5.18 7.73 11.53
C ASN A 51 4.34 6.46 11.27
N ASN A 52 4.15 6.08 10.01
CA ASN A 52 3.30 4.96 9.58
C ASN A 52 1.86 5.05 10.09
N CYS A 53 1.30 6.27 10.13
CA CYS A 53 -0.09 6.49 10.55
C CYS A 53 -1.11 5.62 9.82
N GLY A 54 -0.82 5.19 8.58
CA GLY A 54 -1.68 4.33 7.77
C GLY A 54 -1.92 2.97 8.42
N LYS A 55 -0.94 2.42 9.16
CA LYS A 55 -1.09 1.16 9.89
C LYS A 55 -2.23 1.22 10.88
N LEU A 56 -2.17 2.18 11.80
CA LEU A 56 -3.17 2.35 12.85
C LEU A 56 -4.53 2.68 12.23
N LYS A 57 -4.57 3.64 11.31
CA LYS A 57 -5.81 4.07 10.65
C LYS A 57 -6.52 2.92 9.93
N ILE A 58 -5.81 2.07 9.20
CA ILE A 58 -6.42 0.94 8.48
C ILE A 58 -6.73 -0.21 9.44
N SER A 59 -5.82 -0.58 10.34
CA SER A 59 -6.03 -1.72 11.24
C SER A 59 -7.19 -1.52 12.21
N GLU A 60 -7.41 -0.31 12.73
CA GLU A 60 -8.51 -0.01 13.65
C GLU A 60 -9.87 0.07 12.95
N ASN A 61 -9.91 0.55 11.69
CA ASN A 61 -11.18 0.81 10.99
C ASN A 61 -11.59 -0.29 10.01
N CYS A 62 -10.63 -1.08 9.53
CA CYS A 62 -10.80 -2.09 8.51
C CYS A 62 -10.25 -3.46 8.91
N GLY A 63 -9.46 -3.53 9.99
CA GLY A 63 -8.89 -4.76 10.52
C GLY A 63 -7.44 -5.01 10.08
N VAL A 64 -6.74 -5.81 10.88
CA VAL A 64 -5.32 -6.15 10.66
C VAL A 64 -5.09 -6.86 9.32
N GLY A 65 -6.03 -7.72 8.90
CA GLY A 65 -5.95 -8.40 7.60
C GLY A 65 -5.95 -7.43 6.42
N GLU A 66 -6.78 -6.39 6.48
CA GLU A 66 -6.84 -5.36 5.43
C GLU A 66 -5.54 -4.53 5.41
N TRP A 67 -4.97 -4.23 6.58
CA TRP A 67 -3.66 -3.58 6.67
C TRP A 67 -2.57 -4.40 5.99
N ILE A 68 -2.47 -5.70 6.29
CA ILE A 68 -1.46 -6.59 5.70
C ILE A 68 -1.58 -6.58 4.17
N ARG A 69 -2.81 -6.75 3.65
CA ARG A 69 -3.06 -6.78 2.20
C ARG A 69 -2.75 -5.43 1.53
N PHE A 70 -3.18 -4.32 2.14
CA PHE A 70 -2.87 -2.97 1.66
C PHE A 70 -1.36 -2.71 1.62
N LYS A 71 -0.65 -3.07 2.69
CA LYS A 71 0.81 -2.93 2.82
C LYS A 71 1.54 -3.64 1.69
N GLU A 72 1.20 -4.90 1.43
CA GLU A 72 1.79 -5.69 0.35
C GLU A 72 1.54 -5.07 -1.03
N VAL A 73 0.30 -4.65 -1.31
CA VAL A 73 -0.06 -4.00 -2.57
C VAL A 73 0.74 -2.72 -2.78
N MET A 74 0.84 -1.86 -1.76
CA MET A 74 1.57 -0.60 -1.85
C MET A 74 3.08 -0.81 -2.04
N ILE A 75 3.69 -1.75 -1.32
CA ILE A 75 5.10 -2.12 -1.51
C ILE A 75 5.35 -2.58 -2.94
N ASN A 76 4.51 -3.48 -3.47
CA ASN A 76 4.67 -4.00 -4.83
C ASN A 76 4.46 -2.91 -5.89
N PHE A 77 3.49 -2.02 -5.68
CA PHE A 77 3.25 -0.88 -6.56
C PHE A 77 4.43 0.09 -6.57
N HIS A 78 5.06 0.33 -5.43
CA HIS A 78 6.17 1.27 -5.29
C HIS A 78 7.52 0.67 -5.68
N LYS A 79 7.72 -0.65 -5.59
CA LYS A 79 8.96 -1.34 -5.99
C LYS A 79 9.40 -1.04 -7.42
N SER A 80 8.45 -0.92 -8.35
CA SER A 80 8.75 -0.60 -9.76
C SER A 80 9.10 0.88 -9.97
N ARG A 81 8.44 1.78 -9.22
CA ARG A 81 8.59 3.24 -9.35
C ARG A 81 9.75 3.80 -8.53
N PHE A 82 10.06 3.18 -7.40
CA PHE A 82 11.07 3.59 -6.45
C PHE A 82 12.05 2.44 -6.16
N SER A 83 12.76 2.02 -7.20
CA SER A 83 13.71 0.90 -7.14
C SER A 83 14.87 1.10 -6.15
N HIS A 84 15.10 2.34 -5.70
CA HIS A 84 16.12 2.70 -4.70
C HIS A 84 15.61 2.58 -3.25
N CYS A 85 14.30 2.45 -3.03
CA CYS A 85 13.76 2.32 -1.68
C CYS A 85 13.99 0.94 -1.10
N ASN A 86 14.40 0.89 0.18
CA ASN A 86 14.42 -0.35 0.93
C ASN A 86 13.02 -0.63 1.53
N PHE A 87 12.19 -1.40 0.84
CA PHE A 87 10.86 -1.76 1.36
C PHE A 87 10.89 -2.81 2.49
N ASP A 88 12.04 -3.43 2.76
CA ASP A 88 12.15 -4.39 3.86
C ASP A 88 11.97 -3.73 5.22
N GLN A 89 12.16 -2.40 5.31
CA GLN A 89 11.86 -1.60 6.52
C GLN A 89 10.39 -1.72 6.98
N TYR A 90 9.52 -2.23 6.12
CA TYR A 90 8.09 -2.40 6.38
C TYR A 90 7.65 -3.85 6.62
N LYS A 91 8.59 -4.81 6.65
CA LYS A 91 8.27 -6.22 6.91
C LYS A 91 7.62 -6.43 8.28
N ASP A 92 8.14 -5.76 9.30
CA ASP A 92 7.73 -5.92 10.71
C ASP A 92 6.67 -4.90 11.18
N LEU A 93 6.22 -4.00 10.30
CA LEU A 93 5.07 -3.12 10.54
C LEU A 93 3.74 -3.83 10.28
#